data_AF-A0A1V9YSJ7-F1
#
_entry.id   AF-A0A1V9YSJ7-F1
#
_cell.length_a   1.000
_cell.length_b   1.000
_cell.length_c   1.000
_cell.angle_alpha   90.00
_cell.angle_beta   90.00
_cell.angle_gamma   90.00
#
_symmetry.space_group_name_H-M   'P 1'
#
loop_
_entity.id
_entity.type
_entity.pdbx_description
1 polymer ?
#
loop_
_entity_poly.entity_id
_entity_poly.type
_entity_poly.pdbx_seq_one_letter_code
_entity_poly.pdbx_strand_id
1 'polypeptide(L)'
;MCSDIVEKATTKEDDAQERQGRVPNTEVIDVSTKKRWTKDDDNALQQQANLERPFLLSVNKGIAWDNVACSLRKLDSFSRQNTDGKKASSRFLTLMTQHKSYQENAEKQSGVSETVTKTTALLDELLELYLDNETVKKEIKKPAIDEAKVKATMLIREQAMLGLGRRGKEVEGKEDDDSVRSTKRRFAALHEQELALEHEKLKFKTLKLQMEKEEREKDREERAEMRRLESARTESMIKLLENFC
;
A
#
# COMPACT_ATOMS: atom_id res chain seq x y z
N MET A 1 -58.37 -32.38 -76.59
CA MET A 1 -59.56 -31.73 -77.18
C MET A 1 -60.32 -31.06 -76.04
N CYS A 2 -60.96 -29.92 -76.30
CA CYS A 2 -61.35 -28.95 -75.28
C CYS A 2 -62.75 -29.17 -74.68
N SER A 3 -62.89 -28.82 -73.40
CA SER A 3 -64.08 -28.25 -72.74
C SER A 3 -63.54 -27.55 -71.47
N ASP A 4 -63.75 -26.27 -71.10
CA ASP A 4 -64.85 -25.30 -71.23
C ASP A 4 -65.97 -25.54 -70.19
N ILE A 5 -66.43 -24.61 -69.34
CA ILE A 5 -66.18 -23.16 -69.04
C ILE A 5 -66.46 -22.95 -67.50
N VAL A 6 -65.94 -21.96 -66.74
CA VAL A 6 -66.59 -20.68 -66.28
C VAL A 6 -65.64 -19.86 -65.37
N GLU A 7 -65.65 -18.54 -65.59
CA GLU A 7 -65.07 -17.41 -64.85
C GLU A 7 -65.48 -17.23 -63.37
N LYS A 8 -64.64 -16.52 -62.59
CA LYS A 8 -64.97 -15.14 -62.16
C LYS A 8 -63.81 -14.44 -61.44
N ALA A 9 -63.45 -13.27 -61.96
CA ALA A 9 -62.63 -12.29 -61.24
C ALA A 9 -63.54 -11.28 -60.52
N THR A 10 -63.08 -10.77 -59.37
CA THR A 10 -63.40 -9.40 -58.93
C THR A 10 -62.18 -8.80 -58.24
N THR A 11 -61.61 -7.79 -58.89
CA THR A 11 -60.63 -6.86 -58.32
C THR A 11 -61.28 -5.94 -57.29
N LYS A 12 -60.49 -5.45 -56.31
CA LYS A 12 -60.18 -4.01 -56.22
C LYS A 12 -59.14 -3.68 -55.16
N GLU A 13 -58.28 -2.75 -55.52
CA GLU A 13 -57.42 -1.96 -54.64
C GLU A 13 -58.27 -0.89 -53.91
N ASP A 14 -57.78 -0.38 -52.76
CA ASP A 14 -57.38 1.04 -52.61
C ASP A 14 -57.22 1.50 -51.14
N ASP A 15 -56.20 2.35 -50.95
CA ASP A 15 -56.03 3.46 -50.00
C ASP A 15 -55.97 3.29 -48.45
N ALA A 16 -54.73 3.43 -47.97
CA ALA A 16 -54.23 4.47 -47.05
C ALA A 16 -54.92 4.76 -45.69
N GLN A 17 -54.16 4.61 -44.59
CA GLN A 17 -53.56 5.77 -43.89
C GLN A 17 -52.64 5.39 -42.70
N GLU A 18 -51.41 5.89 -42.77
CA GLU A 18 -50.55 6.40 -41.68
C GLU A 18 -50.96 6.16 -40.21
N ARG A 19 -50.16 5.35 -39.47
CA ARG A 19 -49.83 5.64 -38.06
C ARG A 19 -48.36 5.39 -37.72
N GLN A 20 -47.72 6.50 -37.39
CA GLN A 20 -46.36 6.76 -36.92
C GLN A 20 -45.79 5.74 -35.90
N GLY A 21 -44.46 5.59 -35.93
CA GLY A 21 -43.68 5.51 -34.68
C GLY A 21 -43.32 4.14 -34.10
N ARG A 22 -42.70 3.23 -34.86
CA ARG A 22 -41.85 2.19 -34.24
C ARG A 22 -40.47 2.76 -33.93
N VAL A 23 -40.32 3.33 -32.73
CA VAL A 23 -39.01 3.65 -32.15
C VAL A 23 -38.17 2.37 -32.13
N PRO A 24 -36.87 2.39 -32.48
CA PRO A 24 -35.99 1.25 -32.26
C PRO A 24 -36.04 0.88 -30.78
N ASN A 25 -36.30 -0.38 -30.47
CA ASN A 25 -36.38 -0.85 -29.09
C ASN A 25 -35.01 -0.61 -28.44
N THR A 26 -34.93 0.39 -27.56
CA THR A 26 -33.70 0.72 -26.82
C THR A 26 -33.13 -0.55 -26.25
N GLU A 27 -31.88 -0.87 -26.58
CA GLU A 27 -31.22 -2.07 -26.07
C GLU A 27 -31.26 -2.01 -24.54
N VAL A 28 -32.08 -2.89 -23.96
CA VAL A 28 -32.08 -3.13 -22.52
C VAL A 28 -30.75 -3.79 -22.23
N ILE A 29 -29.77 -2.98 -21.84
CA ILE A 29 -28.47 -3.44 -21.39
C ILE A 29 -28.73 -4.47 -20.29
N ASP A 30 -28.35 -5.74 -20.53
CA ASP A 30 -28.46 -6.83 -19.56
C ASP A 30 -27.53 -6.56 -18.37
N VAL A 31 -28.02 -5.75 -17.45
CA VAL A 31 -27.42 -5.54 -16.14
C VAL A 31 -27.77 -6.75 -15.27
N SER A 32 -26.93 -7.80 -15.39
CA SER A 32 -26.58 -8.78 -14.34
C SER A 32 -26.49 -10.24 -14.81
N THR A 33 -25.82 -10.51 -15.94
CA THR A 33 -24.99 -11.72 -16.03
C THR A 33 -23.53 -11.38 -15.68
N LYS A 34 -22.88 -12.21 -14.84
CA LYS A 34 -21.44 -12.04 -14.51
C LYS A 34 -20.57 -12.48 -15.70
N LYS A 35 -20.55 -11.65 -16.75
CA LYS A 35 -19.74 -11.85 -17.97
C LYS A 35 -18.32 -12.28 -17.61
N ARG A 36 -17.86 -13.44 -18.09
CA ARG A 36 -16.54 -13.97 -17.74
C ARG A 36 -15.44 -13.07 -18.33
N TRP A 37 -14.23 -13.13 -17.77
CA TRP A 37 -13.06 -12.53 -18.43
C TRP A 37 -12.79 -13.27 -19.73
N THR A 38 -12.72 -12.54 -20.85
CA THR A 38 -12.33 -13.09 -22.15
C THR A 38 -10.81 -13.02 -22.32
N LYS A 39 -10.28 -13.74 -23.33
CA LYS A 39 -8.86 -13.63 -23.70
C LYS A 39 -8.49 -12.19 -24.11
N ASP A 40 -9.41 -11.48 -24.75
CA ASP A 40 -9.19 -10.10 -25.18
C ASP A 40 -9.25 -9.11 -24.02
N ASP A 41 -10.14 -9.34 -23.03
CA ASP A 41 -10.14 -8.60 -21.76
C ASP A 41 -8.81 -8.79 -21.01
N ASP A 42 -8.29 -10.02 -20.99
CA ASP A 42 -7.01 -10.34 -20.36
C ASP A 42 -5.83 -9.73 -21.12
N ASN A 43 -5.82 -9.77 -22.46
CA ASN A 43 -4.81 -9.11 -23.30
C ASN A 43 -4.79 -7.59 -23.05
N ALA A 44 -5.97 -6.95 -23.03
CA ALA A 44 -6.10 -5.52 -22.76
C ALA A 44 -5.61 -5.18 -21.33
N LEU A 45 -5.99 -5.98 -20.33
CA LEU A 45 -5.51 -5.82 -18.95
C LEU A 45 -3.99 -5.96 -18.83
N GLN A 46 -3.38 -6.94 -19.52
CA GLN A 46 -1.93 -7.13 -19.54
C GLN A 46 -1.23 -5.92 -20.16
N GLN A 47 -1.67 -5.47 -21.34
CA GLN A 47 -1.12 -4.30 -22.02
C GLN A 47 -1.23 -3.04 -21.16
N GLN A 48 -2.41 -2.76 -20.60
CA GLN A 48 -2.61 -1.57 -19.77
C GLN A 48 -1.81 -1.63 -18.45
N ALA A 49 -1.69 -2.80 -17.83
CA ALA A 49 -0.83 -2.99 -16.66
C ALA A 49 0.67 -2.88 -17.00
N ASN A 50 1.09 -3.23 -18.22
CA ASN A 50 2.46 -3.02 -18.71
C ASN A 50 2.76 -1.53 -18.88
N LEU A 51 1.80 -0.76 -19.39
CA LEU A 51 1.92 0.69 -19.60
C LEU A 51 1.89 1.49 -18.28
N GLU A 52 0.90 1.26 -17.43
CA GLU A 52 0.70 2.06 -16.20
C GLU A 52 1.47 1.53 -14.97
N ARG A 53 2.01 0.31 -15.03
CA ARG A 53 2.80 -0.36 -13.95
C ARG A 53 2.20 -0.25 -12.53
N PRO A 54 0.88 -0.40 -12.31
CA PRO A 54 0.23 -0.15 -11.00
C PRO A 54 0.71 -1.11 -9.90
N PHE A 55 1.28 -2.26 -10.26
CA PHE A 55 1.81 -3.24 -9.32
C PHE A 55 3.17 -2.85 -8.73
N LEU A 56 3.94 -1.96 -9.37
CA LEU A 56 5.28 -1.56 -8.90
C LEU A 56 5.23 -0.50 -7.77
N LEU A 57 4.17 0.32 -7.73
CA LEU A 57 4.04 1.44 -6.81
C LEU A 57 3.95 0.99 -5.35
N SER A 58 4.73 1.58 -4.44
CA SER A 58 4.67 1.24 -3.01
C SER A 58 3.45 1.85 -2.30
N VAL A 59 3.00 3.03 -2.74
CA VAL A 59 1.89 3.81 -2.18
C VAL A 59 0.80 3.98 -3.25
N ASN A 60 -0.46 4.19 -2.84
CA ASN A 60 -1.59 4.46 -3.73
C ASN A 60 -1.89 3.38 -4.80
N LYS A 61 -1.46 2.13 -4.60
CA LYS A 61 -1.76 0.99 -5.50
C LYS A 61 -3.23 0.91 -5.91
N GLY A 62 -4.17 1.12 -4.98
CA GLY A 62 -5.61 1.11 -5.27
C GLY A 62 -5.99 2.11 -6.36
N ILE A 63 -5.57 3.37 -6.20
CA ILE A 63 -5.83 4.46 -7.17
C ILE A 63 -5.19 4.15 -8.53
N ALA A 64 -3.97 3.61 -8.55
CA ALA A 64 -3.31 3.22 -9.79
C ALA A 64 -4.05 2.08 -10.53
N TRP A 65 -4.59 1.11 -9.79
CA TRP A 65 -5.44 0.08 -10.39
C TRP A 65 -6.81 0.61 -10.82
N ASP A 66 -7.37 1.59 -10.12
CA ASP A 66 -8.60 2.28 -10.55
C ASP A 66 -8.35 3.09 -11.84
N ASN A 67 -7.17 3.69 -12.01
CA ASN A 67 -6.76 4.34 -13.27
C ASN A 67 -6.70 3.34 -14.42
N VAL A 68 -6.01 2.19 -14.24
CA VAL A 68 -6.01 1.09 -15.23
C VAL A 68 -7.43 0.64 -15.56
N ALA A 69 -8.30 0.48 -14.56
CA ALA A 69 -9.70 0.13 -14.79
C ALA A 69 -10.46 1.22 -15.56
N CYS A 70 -10.18 2.51 -15.31
CA CYS A 70 -10.73 3.63 -16.08
C CYS A 70 -10.24 3.63 -17.53
N SER A 71 -8.97 3.32 -17.77
CA SER A 71 -8.39 3.19 -19.11
C SER A 71 -9.03 2.03 -19.88
N LEU A 72 -9.17 0.85 -19.26
CA LEU A 72 -9.79 -0.33 -19.86
C LEU A 72 -11.24 -0.10 -20.26
N ARG A 73 -12.05 0.57 -19.43
CA ARG A 73 -13.46 0.86 -19.75
C ARG A 73 -13.63 1.78 -20.98
N LYS A 74 -12.61 2.53 -21.39
CA LYS A 74 -12.65 3.39 -22.59
C LYS A 74 -12.37 2.63 -23.90
N LEU A 75 -12.01 1.34 -23.82
CA LEU A 75 -11.74 0.52 -25.00
C LEU A 75 -13.05 -0.17 -25.45
N ASP A 76 -13.46 0.05 -26.69
CA ASP A 76 -14.69 -0.56 -27.25
C ASP A 76 -14.63 -2.10 -27.25
N SER A 77 -13.43 -2.67 -27.39
CA SER A 77 -13.19 -4.11 -27.31
C SER A 77 -13.24 -4.68 -25.89
N PHE A 78 -13.21 -3.84 -24.85
CA PHE A 78 -13.20 -4.30 -23.46
C PHE A 78 -14.61 -4.63 -22.98
N SER A 79 -14.82 -5.91 -22.68
CA SER A 79 -16.14 -6.49 -22.55
C SER A 79 -16.80 -6.21 -21.20
N ARG A 80 -16.03 -5.78 -20.18
CA ARG A 80 -16.42 -5.71 -18.76
C ARG A 80 -16.48 -4.29 -18.21
N GLN A 81 -17.50 -3.54 -18.65
CA GLN A 81 -17.72 -2.14 -18.28
C GLN A 81 -17.96 -1.85 -16.78
N ASN A 82 -18.14 -2.88 -15.93
CA ASN A 82 -18.21 -2.75 -14.46
C ASN A 82 -16.90 -3.11 -13.73
N THR A 83 -15.76 -3.08 -14.42
CA THR A 83 -14.44 -3.36 -13.84
C THR A 83 -13.94 -2.16 -13.03
N ASP A 84 -13.53 -2.42 -11.80
CA ASP A 84 -12.86 -1.50 -10.87
C ASP A 84 -11.42 -1.97 -10.62
N GLY A 85 -10.60 -1.15 -9.94
CA GLY A 85 -9.21 -1.48 -9.68
C GLY A 85 -9.01 -2.75 -8.85
N LYS A 86 -9.97 -3.09 -7.98
CA LYS A 86 -9.92 -4.34 -7.20
C LYS A 86 -10.13 -5.57 -8.10
N LYS A 87 -11.05 -5.51 -9.06
CA LYS A 87 -11.25 -6.56 -10.07
C LYS A 87 -10.06 -6.67 -11.03
N ALA A 88 -9.52 -5.54 -11.49
CA ALA A 88 -8.35 -5.50 -12.38
C ALA A 88 -7.11 -6.11 -11.71
N SER A 89 -6.76 -5.64 -10.50
CA SER A 89 -5.63 -6.17 -9.72
C SER A 89 -5.78 -7.66 -9.38
N SER A 90 -6.98 -8.10 -8.97
CA SER A 90 -7.27 -9.50 -8.67
C SER A 90 -7.13 -10.39 -9.92
N ARG A 91 -7.58 -9.92 -11.09
CA ARG A 91 -7.41 -10.67 -12.35
C ARG A 91 -5.94 -10.71 -12.77
N PHE A 92 -5.22 -9.59 -12.69
CA PHE A 92 -3.79 -9.53 -12.99
C PHE A 92 -2.99 -10.52 -12.15
N LEU A 93 -3.21 -10.55 -10.82
CA LEU A 93 -2.56 -11.52 -9.93
C LEU A 93 -2.88 -12.98 -10.31
N THR A 94 -4.12 -13.24 -10.77
CA THR A 94 -4.52 -14.56 -11.27
C THR A 94 -3.71 -14.93 -12.52
N LEU A 95 -3.56 -14.01 -13.47
CA LEU A 95 -2.77 -14.21 -14.70
C LEU A 95 -1.29 -14.46 -14.38
N MET A 96 -0.67 -13.67 -13.50
CA MET A 96 0.72 -13.88 -13.07
C MET A 96 0.91 -15.27 -12.42
N THR A 97 -0.03 -15.70 -11.59
CA THR A 97 0.03 -17.01 -10.92
C THR A 97 -0.14 -18.16 -11.92
N GLN A 98 -1.06 -18.02 -12.87
CA GLN A 98 -1.28 -19.00 -13.94
C GLN A 98 -0.07 -19.10 -14.87
N HIS A 99 0.53 -17.96 -15.25
CA HIS A 99 1.70 -17.92 -16.12
C HIS A 99 2.95 -18.50 -15.45
N LYS A 100 3.17 -18.21 -14.17
CA LYS A 100 4.25 -18.84 -13.39
C LYS A 100 4.11 -20.37 -13.34
N SER A 101 2.90 -20.87 -13.08
CA SER A 101 2.64 -22.32 -13.13
C SER A 101 2.79 -22.92 -14.53
N TYR A 102 2.57 -22.13 -15.58
CA TYR A 102 2.79 -22.55 -16.96
C TYR A 102 4.29 -22.70 -17.25
N GLN A 103 5.10 -21.67 -16.95
CA GLN A 103 6.58 -21.74 -17.07
C GLN A 103 7.16 -22.92 -16.29
N GLU A 104 6.80 -23.08 -15.00
CA GLU A 104 7.27 -24.19 -14.16
C GLU A 104 6.88 -25.58 -14.72
N ASN A 105 5.83 -25.69 -15.53
CA ASN A 105 5.41 -26.94 -16.15
C ASN A 105 6.07 -27.15 -17.53
N ALA A 106 6.24 -26.09 -18.32
CA ALA A 106 6.98 -26.10 -19.58
C ALA A 106 8.46 -26.49 -19.35
N GLU A 107 9.11 -25.97 -18.31
CA GLU A 107 10.47 -26.38 -17.90
C GLU A 107 10.58 -27.89 -17.63
N LYS A 108 9.57 -28.49 -16.98
CA LYS A 108 9.50 -29.94 -16.70
C LYS A 108 9.19 -30.78 -17.95
N GLN A 109 8.60 -30.17 -18.98
CA GLN A 109 8.24 -30.80 -20.26
C GLN A 109 9.21 -30.40 -21.40
N SER A 110 10.35 -29.80 -21.04
CA SER A 110 11.38 -29.33 -21.98
C SER A 110 11.81 -30.46 -22.94
N GLY A 111 11.56 -30.24 -24.23
CA GLY A 111 11.63 -31.25 -25.28
C GLY A 111 10.50 -31.14 -26.31
N VAL A 112 9.39 -30.47 -25.96
CA VAL A 112 8.32 -30.10 -26.91
C VAL A 112 8.56 -28.69 -27.45
N SER A 113 8.35 -28.51 -28.76
CA SER A 113 8.43 -27.19 -29.42
C SER A 113 7.16 -26.38 -29.14
N GLU A 114 7.23 -25.44 -28.20
CA GLU A 114 6.14 -24.52 -27.88
C GLU A 114 6.19 -23.24 -28.73
N THR A 115 5.02 -22.76 -29.17
CA THR A 115 4.91 -21.53 -29.94
C THR A 115 4.81 -20.31 -29.02
N VAL A 116 5.93 -19.60 -28.84
CA VAL A 116 5.93 -18.32 -28.11
C VAL A 116 5.03 -17.32 -28.84
N THR A 117 3.97 -16.88 -28.16
CA THR A 117 3.03 -15.86 -28.66
C THR A 117 3.40 -14.48 -28.09
N LYS A 118 2.91 -13.41 -28.73
CA LYS A 118 3.06 -12.05 -28.18
C LYS A 118 2.45 -11.91 -26.78
N THR A 119 1.38 -12.64 -26.49
CA THR A 119 0.75 -12.68 -25.16
C THR A 119 1.64 -13.36 -24.12
N THR A 120 2.25 -14.50 -24.44
CA THR A 120 3.15 -15.19 -23.49
C THR A 120 4.41 -14.38 -23.23
N ALA A 121 5.02 -13.78 -24.27
CA ALA A 121 6.19 -12.90 -24.11
C ALA A 121 5.89 -11.66 -23.23
N LEU A 122 4.70 -11.07 -23.36
CA LEU A 122 4.26 -9.96 -22.49
C LEU A 122 4.04 -10.43 -21.04
N LEU A 123 3.53 -11.64 -20.84
CA LEU A 123 3.38 -12.24 -19.52
C LEU A 123 4.73 -12.61 -18.88
N ASP A 124 5.74 -12.99 -19.67
CA ASP A 124 7.11 -13.21 -19.21
C ASP A 124 7.70 -11.91 -18.62
N GLU A 125 7.68 -10.81 -19.38
CA GLU A 125 8.13 -9.47 -18.96
C GLU A 125 7.38 -8.96 -17.71
N LEU A 126 6.05 -9.11 -17.69
CA LEU A 126 5.22 -8.71 -16.56
C LEU A 126 5.52 -9.53 -15.30
N LEU A 127 5.79 -10.83 -15.44
CA LEU A 127 6.07 -11.74 -14.33
C LEU A 127 7.44 -11.46 -13.71
N GLU A 128 8.48 -11.22 -14.52
CA GLU A 128 9.81 -10.81 -14.08
C GLU A 128 9.72 -9.54 -13.21
N LEU A 129 9.15 -8.47 -13.75
CA LEU A 129 8.98 -7.19 -13.04
C LEU A 129 8.09 -7.29 -11.79
N TYR A 130 7.09 -8.19 -11.80
CA TYR A 130 6.25 -8.45 -10.63
C TYR A 130 7.04 -9.18 -9.53
N LEU A 131 7.82 -10.20 -9.88
CA LEU A 131 8.62 -10.98 -8.94
C LEU A 131 9.74 -10.14 -8.31
N ASP A 132 10.45 -9.32 -9.11
CA ASP A 132 11.48 -8.40 -8.62
C ASP A 132 10.91 -7.36 -7.64
N ASN A 133 9.72 -6.83 -7.93
CA ASN A 133 9.06 -5.91 -7.01
C ASN A 133 8.64 -6.61 -5.70
N GLU A 134 8.37 -7.92 -5.72
CA GLU A 134 8.11 -8.73 -4.52
C GLU A 134 9.38 -9.16 -3.77
N THR A 135 10.50 -9.42 -4.45
CA THR A 135 11.80 -9.67 -3.77
C THR A 135 12.26 -8.41 -3.06
N VAL A 136 12.31 -7.26 -3.73
CA VAL A 136 12.65 -5.95 -3.12
C VAL A 136 11.76 -5.64 -1.92
N LYS A 137 10.43 -5.86 -2.01
CA LYS A 137 9.53 -5.69 -0.86
C LYS A 137 9.80 -6.64 0.30
N LYS A 138 10.21 -7.88 0.04
CA LYS A 138 10.62 -8.82 1.09
C LYS A 138 11.91 -8.34 1.73
N GLU A 139 12.88 -7.87 0.95
CA GLU A 139 14.18 -7.41 1.45
C GLU A 139 14.11 -6.17 2.31
N ILE A 140 13.29 -5.18 1.94
CA ILE A 140 12.98 -4.02 2.79
C ILE A 140 12.32 -4.45 4.12
N LYS A 141 11.55 -5.54 4.12
CA LYS A 141 10.86 -6.05 5.32
C LYS A 141 11.70 -6.99 6.19
N LYS A 142 12.70 -7.69 5.64
CA LYS A 142 13.63 -8.57 6.37
C LYS A 142 14.17 -7.91 7.67
N PRO A 143 14.82 -6.73 7.64
CA PRO A 143 15.42 -6.15 8.84
C PRO A 143 14.38 -5.79 9.92
N ALA A 144 13.21 -5.26 9.54
CA ALA A 144 12.14 -4.95 10.50
C ALA A 144 11.54 -6.21 11.15
N ILE A 145 11.43 -7.31 10.38
CA ILE A 145 10.98 -8.61 10.89
C ILE A 145 12.02 -9.20 11.85
N ASP A 146 13.32 -9.11 11.51
CA ASP A 146 14.38 -9.66 12.34
C ASP A 146 14.61 -8.83 13.61
N GLU A 147 14.49 -7.50 13.55
CA GLU A 147 14.46 -6.63 14.74
C GLU A 147 13.26 -6.96 15.65
N ALA A 148 12.07 -7.19 15.08
CA ALA A 148 10.89 -7.59 15.84
C ALA A 148 11.07 -8.97 16.50
N LYS A 149 11.70 -9.94 15.82
CA LYS A 149 12.06 -11.24 16.41
C LYS A 149 13.06 -11.08 17.56
N VAL A 150 14.10 -10.26 17.40
CA VAL A 150 15.10 -9.99 18.45
C VAL A 150 14.44 -9.35 19.68
N LYS A 151 13.56 -8.36 19.48
CA LYS A 151 12.78 -7.76 20.57
C LYS A 151 11.88 -8.79 21.27
N ALA A 152 11.18 -9.64 20.51
CA ALA A 152 10.34 -10.69 21.07
C ALA A 152 11.15 -11.72 21.88
N THR A 153 12.33 -12.16 21.40
CA THR A 153 13.18 -13.09 22.16
C THR A 153 13.80 -12.45 23.40
N MET A 154 14.12 -11.15 23.37
CA MET A 154 14.52 -10.39 24.57
C MET A 154 13.40 -10.35 25.61
N LEU A 155 12.16 -10.02 25.24
CA LEU A 155 11.02 -9.99 26.16
C LEU A 155 10.73 -11.36 26.78
N ILE A 156 10.81 -12.45 25.99
CA ILE A 156 10.66 -13.82 26.50
C ILE A 156 11.76 -14.15 27.52
N ARG A 157 13.01 -13.77 27.24
CA ARG A 157 14.16 -13.96 28.14
C ARG A 157 13.99 -13.18 29.44
N GLU A 158 13.57 -11.92 29.36
CA GLU A 158 13.33 -11.06 30.52
C GLU A 158 12.23 -11.63 31.42
N GLN A 159 11.08 -12.00 30.84
CA GLN A 159 9.98 -12.62 31.57
C GLN A 159 10.38 -13.95 32.22
N ALA A 160 11.22 -14.76 31.55
CA ALA A 160 11.76 -15.99 32.12
C ALA A 160 12.69 -15.73 33.33
N MET A 161 13.57 -14.72 33.25
CA MET A 161 14.45 -14.37 34.38
C MET A 161 13.66 -13.85 35.59
N LEU A 162 12.62 -13.05 35.38
CA LEU A 162 11.72 -12.60 36.45
C LEU A 162 10.94 -13.76 37.12
N GLY A 163 10.66 -14.84 36.37
CA GLY A 163 9.97 -16.03 36.86
C GLY A 163 10.80 -16.94 37.78
N LEU A 164 12.13 -16.87 37.73
CA LEU A 164 13.02 -17.75 38.52
C LEU A 164 13.01 -17.43 40.02
N GLY A 165 12.66 -16.20 40.42
CA GLY A 165 12.62 -15.79 41.83
C GLY A 165 11.36 -16.14 42.62
N ARG A 166 10.37 -16.84 42.02
CA ARG A 166 9.06 -17.09 42.65
C ARG A 166 8.75 -18.53 43.05
N ARG A 167 9.61 -19.51 42.72
CA ARG A 167 9.44 -20.91 43.14
C ARG A 167 10.01 -21.13 44.54
N GLY A 168 9.28 -20.66 45.55
CA GLY A 168 9.76 -20.69 46.93
C GLY A 168 8.72 -20.35 47.99
N LYS A 169 7.43 -20.63 47.73
CA LYS A 169 6.40 -20.62 48.78
C LYS A 169 5.18 -21.47 48.38
N GLU A 170 5.27 -22.77 48.60
CA GLU A 170 4.07 -23.58 48.83
C GLU A 170 3.49 -23.17 50.19
N VAL A 171 2.26 -22.71 50.20
CA VAL A 171 1.40 -22.65 51.40
C VAL A 171 0.03 -23.13 50.94
N GLU A 172 -0.42 -24.22 51.54
CA GLU A 172 -1.78 -24.72 51.34
C GLU A 172 -2.82 -23.72 51.84
N GLY A 173 -4.00 -23.74 51.22
CA GLY A 173 -5.24 -23.40 51.90
C GLY A 173 -5.96 -22.13 51.43
N LYS A 174 -7.21 -22.38 51.04
CA LYS A 174 -8.37 -21.48 50.96
C LYS A 174 -8.51 -20.61 49.70
N GLU A 175 -9.69 -20.75 49.14
CA GLU A 175 -10.26 -19.92 48.08
C GLU A 175 -10.66 -18.57 48.69
N ASP A 176 -10.00 -17.48 48.30
CA ASP A 176 -10.39 -16.11 48.68
C ASP A 176 -10.10 -15.13 47.52
N ASP A 177 -11.08 -14.31 47.18
CA ASP A 177 -11.14 -13.38 46.02
C ASP A 177 -10.08 -12.24 46.05
N ASP A 178 -9.37 -12.06 47.16
CA ASP A 178 -8.43 -10.95 47.36
C ASP A 178 -7.11 -11.09 46.56
N SER A 179 -6.80 -12.31 46.09
CA SER A 179 -5.57 -12.59 45.32
C SER A 179 -5.48 -11.77 44.03
N VAL A 180 -6.60 -11.64 43.30
CA VAL A 180 -6.70 -10.88 42.03
C VAL A 180 -6.54 -9.37 42.30
N ARG A 181 -7.16 -8.86 43.38
CA ARG A 181 -7.01 -7.46 43.83
C ARG A 181 -5.58 -7.13 44.26
N SER A 182 -4.84 -8.06 44.87
CA SER A 182 -3.44 -7.85 45.22
C SER A 182 -2.54 -7.80 43.98
N THR A 183 -2.81 -8.66 43.00
CA THR A 183 -2.03 -8.77 41.76
C THR A 183 -2.22 -7.55 40.87
N LYS A 184 -3.46 -7.09 40.68
CA LYS A 184 -3.78 -5.88 39.90
C LYS A 184 -3.11 -4.62 40.51
N ARG A 185 -3.05 -4.51 41.84
CA ARG A 185 -2.36 -3.40 42.53
C ARG A 185 -0.84 -3.41 42.28
N ARG A 186 -0.20 -4.58 42.24
CA ARG A 186 1.23 -4.69 41.91
C ARG A 186 1.55 -4.29 40.47
N PHE A 187 0.71 -4.67 39.51
CA PHE A 187 0.87 -4.24 38.12
C PHE A 187 0.67 -2.73 37.95
N ALA A 188 -0.30 -2.12 38.63
CA ALA A 188 -0.49 -0.68 38.64
C ALA A 188 0.74 0.06 39.20
N ALA A 189 1.28 -0.39 40.35
CA ALA A 189 2.46 0.21 40.96
C ALA A 189 3.73 0.09 40.09
N LEU A 190 3.92 -1.03 39.38
CA LEU A 190 5.04 -1.19 38.43
C LEU A 190 4.91 -0.26 37.22
N HIS A 191 3.70 -0.10 36.68
CA HIS A 191 3.46 0.81 35.56
C HIS A 191 3.60 2.29 35.97
N GLU A 192 3.15 2.65 37.18
CA GLU A 192 3.38 3.98 37.76
C GLU A 192 4.89 4.27 37.96
N GLN A 193 5.66 3.27 38.40
CA GLN A 193 7.12 3.37 38.51
C GLN A 193 7.80 3.54 37.15
N GLU A 194 7.33 2.83 36.11
CA GLU A 194 7.83 2.96 34.73
C GLU A 194 7.58 4.37 34.18
N LEU A 195 6.36 4.89 34.32
CA LEU A 195 5.99 6.26 33.93
C LEU A 195 6.81 7.32 34.69
N ALA A 196 7.08 7.11 35.99
CA ALA A 196 7.93 8.01 36.76
C ALA A 196 9.36 8.06 36.22
N LEU A 197 9.96 6.90 35.90
CA LEU A 197 11.30 6.83 35.31
C LEU A 197 11.37 7.43 33.90
N GLU A 198 10.32 7.28 33.09
CA GLU A 198 10.23 7.95 31.78
C GLU A 198 10.17 9.48 31.93
N HIS A 199 9.35 9.96 32.87
CA HIS A 199 9.22 11.39 33.16
C HIS A 199 10.53 12.01 33.69
N GLU A 200 11.30 11.31 34.53
CA GLU A 200 12.63 11.76 34.96
C GLU A 200 13.64 11.79 33.81
N LYS A 201 13.67 10.76 32.94
CA LYS A 201 14.51 10.77 31.73
C LYS A 201 14.17 11.95 30.81
N LEU A 202 12.88 12.26 30.66
CA LEU A 202 12.42 13.39 29.85
C LEU A 202 12.85 14.72 30.46
N LYS A 203 12.70 14.91 31.78
CA LYS A 203 13.22 16.08 32.51
C LYS A 203 14.73 16.25 32.34
N PHE A 204 15.50 15.18 32.53
CA PHE A 204 16.96 15.21 32.35
C PHE A 204 17.35 15.61 30.92
N LYS A 205 16.67 15.07 29.91
CA LYS A 205 16.90 15.42 28.50
C LYS A 205 16.59 16.89 28.22
N THR A 206 15.49 17.41 28.75
CA THR A 206 15.11 18.82 28.63
C THR A 206 16.12 19.74 29.31
N LEU A 207 16.52 19.43 30.55
CA LEU A 207 17.52 20.21 31.30
C LEU A 207 18.88 20.20 30.59
N LYS A 208 19.33 19.05 30.07
CA LYS A 208 20.57 18.95 29.29
C LYS A 208 20.54 19.83 28.04
N LEU A 209 19.42 19.83 27.30
CA LEU A 209 19.24 20.67 26.12
C LEU A 209 19.14 22.17 26.47
N GLN A 210 18.64 22.51 27.65
CA GLN A 210 18.65 23.88 28.15
C GLN A 210 20.08 24.33 28.49
N MET A 211 20.83 23.54 29.26
CA MET A 211 22.24 23.82 29.57
C MET A 211 23.09 23.99 28.30
N GLU A 212 22.92 23.14 27.28
CA GLU A 212 23.63 23.25 26.01
C GLU A 212 23.27 24.54 25.23
N LYS A 213 22.04 25.04 25.37
CA LYS A 213 21.64 26.33 24.80
C LYS A 213 22.30 27.50 25.54
N GLU A 214 22.26 27.48 26.87
CA GLU A 214 22.85 28.52 27.73
C GLU A 214 24.37 28.59 27.55
N GLU A 215 25.06 27.45 27.46
CA GLU A 215 26.51 27.39 27.15
C GLU A 215 26.81 28.00 25.77
N ARG A 216 26.04 27.63 24.74
CA ARG A 216 26.17 28.21 23.38
C ARG A 216 25.71 29.67 23.27
N GLU A 217 24.99 30.19 24.24
CA GLU A 217 24.63 31.61 24.34
C GLU A 217 25.78 32.37 24.98
N LYS A 218 26.27 31.89 26.13
CA LYS A 218 27.43 32.44 26.84
C LYS A 218 28.69 32.53 25.98
N ASP A 219 28.99 31.51 25.17
CA ASP A 219 30.11 31.52 24.22
C ASP A 219 29.93 32.59 23.09
N ARG A 220 28.69 32.93 22.72
CA ARG A 220 28.44 34.07 21.81
C ARG A 220 28.64 35.41 22.51
N GLU A 221 28.19 35.53 23.76
CA GLU A 221 28.33 36.72 24.58
C GLU A 221 29.80 37.02 24.91
N GLU A 222 30.56 36.01 25.35
CA GLU A 222 32.00 36.13 25.60
C GLU A 222 32.74 36.58 24.32
N ARG A 223 32.42 36.00 23.17
CA ARG A 223 32.97 36.45 21.88
C ARG A 223 32.50 37.84 21.45
N ALA A 224 31.35 38.32 21.93
CA ALA A 224 30.89 39.68 21.70
C ALA A 224 31.57 40.69 22.64
N GLU A 225 31.72 40.37 23.93
CA GLU A 225 32.39 41.23 24.91
C GLU A 225 33.89 41.32 24.65
N MET A 226 34.55 40.25 24.20
CA MET A 226 35.94 40.32 23.74
C MET A 226 36.12 41.34 22.61
N ARG A 227 35.22 41.33 21.60
CA ARG A 227 35.21 42.36 20.54
C ARG A 227 34.91 43.75 21.11
N ARG A 228 33.99 43.88 22.07
CA ARG A 228 33.61 45.17 22.68
C ARG A 228 34.77 45.78 23.47
N LEU A 229 35.49 44.97 24.24
CA LEU A 229 36.69 45.36 24.99
C LEU A 229 37.84 45.73 24.06
N GLU A 230 38.03 44.98 22.96
CA GLU A 230 39.02 45.30 21.93
C GLU A 230 38.70 46.63 21.24
N SER A 231 37.46 46.86 20.81
CA SER A 231 37.00 48.16 20.27
C SER A 231 37.19 49.30 21.27
N ALA A 232 36.79 49.12 22.54
CA ALA A 232 36.97 50.15 23.57
C ALA A 232 38.45 50.47 23.82
N ARG A 233 39.34 49.46 23.72
CA ARG A 233 40.80 49.67 23.79
C ARG A 233 41.33 50.42 22.57
N THR A 234 40.88 50.11 21.35
CA THR A 234 41.31 50.83 20.15
C THR A 234 40.78 52.27 20.13
N GLU A 235 39.52 52.51 20.51
CA GLU A 235 38.96 53.86 20.69
C GLU A 235 39.75 54.69 21.72
N SER A 236 40.11 54.10 22.86
CA SER A 236 40.92 54.77 23.89
C SER A 236 42.32 55.15 23.38
N MET A 237 42.94 54.24 22.62
CA MET A 237 44.23 54.47 21.96
C MET A 237 44.15 55.58 20.89
N ILE A 238 43.08 55.59 20.08
CA ILE A 238 42.84 56.63 19.06
C ILE A 238 42.69 58.00 19.74
N LYS A 239 41.84 58.12 20.77
CA LYS A 239 41.67 59.36 21.54
C LYS A 239 42.97 59.87 22.16
N LEU A 240 43.88 58.97 22.55
CA LEU A 240 45.19 59.37 23.06
C LEU A 240 46.05 59.98 21.95
N LEU A 241 46.05 59.39 20.74
CA LEU A 241 46.78 59.90 19.57
C LEU A 241 46.20 61.25 19.07
N GLU A 242 44.87 61.41 19.11
CA GLU A 242 44.19 62.66 18.77
C GLU A 242 44.57 63.83 19.69
N ASN A 243 44.97 63.57 20.94
CA ASN A 243 45.44 64.60 21.88
C ASN A 243 46.92 65.00 21.67
N PHE A 244 47.65 64.35 20.76
CA PHE A 244 49.06 64.65 20.45
C PHE A 244 49.26 65.23 19.04
N CYS A 245 48.17 65.58 18.34
CA CYS A 245 48.18 66.30 17.05
C CYS A 245 47.54 67.70 17.21
#